data_AF-A0A955CN74-F1
#
_entry.id   AF-A0A955CN74-F1
#
_cell.length_a   1.000
_cell.length_b   1.000
_cell.length_c   1.000
_cell.angle_alpha   90.00
_cell.angle_beta   90.00
_cell.angle_gamma   90.00
#
_symmetry.space_group_name_H-M   'P 1'
#
loop_
_entity.id
_entity.type
_entity.pdbx_description
1 polymer ?
#
loop_
_entity_poly.entity_id
_entity_poly.type
_entity_poly.pdbx_seq_one_letter_code
_entity_poly.pdbx_strand_id
1 'polypeptide(L)'
;MTRQRTLISTIMFFTLTLCVGLGHAQQAPDGNAHPETQQVTRTADQIVNPFGDPVITAFTTEQKSAFADALDLSPLEKTPVFHNGRVKIISTLADETISALTGKGKHFDLIVEENPDGSTKSVQKIKYDPMFTLFDMVLDPMYYLDRPLLGINYLPLRRAILDAYEQDPENAGRSFNYEGWLKTGMVSPRMASRYATPAFNKYSDSEPFRNAVGKLDRSMGLFRNSIGNFEVVAPESEDQLWKHLGSLPDGSPARDAALAFGNAWRAGDAAGVNAAAQQLADALAQINPQTQQAASPGLESIYNKAHAFEWGLWLYLFSLVALILAFGTGRKTLATIGVVLLFLALGFHGFGFTLRSLIAERFAIQNQFESMTGISFFAAIVGTGLMLWKKQWLFGAAAAGTGFLILITATTTGIPGEHIEREAAILNTSVLLKYHVTTVLTSYGLITLGFIVSLFYLGTYYSAKFFRAQPATEGAPALASGALGNLDDSGKPAGLQRTLKDLDTATMTVLQLAFWTLGVGILLGAWWADHSWGRWWAFDPKETWALVTWIVYLIVIHVRMTGLKNRGLTTAWLSVSGFIVMLWTYFGVNLLLPGLHAYA
;
A
#
# COMPACT_ATOMS: atom_id res chain seq x y z
N MET A 1 7.98 1.02 -41.92
CA MET A 1 6.66 0.66 -41.33
C MET A 1 6.65 -0.67 -40.58
N THR A 2 7.66 -1.55 -40.72
CA THR A 2 7.73 -2.86 -40.04
C THR A 2 8.50 -2.84 -38.71
N ARG A 3 9.56 -2.01 -38.55
CA ARG A 3 10.40 -1.97 -37.34
C ARG A 3 9.73 -1.42 -36.05
N GLN A 4 8.74 -0.52 -36.16
CA GLN A 4 8.09 0.07 -34.97
C GLN A 4 6.99 -0.82 -34.37
N ARG A 5 6.39 -1.72 -35.16
CA ARG A 5 5.42 -2.69 -34.65
C ARG A 5 6.09 -3.81 -33.86
N THR A 6 7.31 -4.20 -34.26
CA THR A 6 8.10 -5.20 -33.56
C THR A 6 8.49 -4.71 -32.16
N LEU A 7 8.87 -3.44 -31.99
CA LEU A 7 9.32 -2.91 -30.70
C LEU A 7 8.23 -2.89 -29.61
N ILE A 8 6.97 -2.59 -29.98
CA ILE A 8 5.85 -2.51 -29.02
C ILE A 8 5.38 -3.91 -28.62
N SER A 9 5.37 -4.87 -29.54
CA SER A 9 5.13 -6.28 -29.23
C SER A 9 6.26 -6.88 -28.40
N THR A 10 7.51 -6.49 -28.65
CA THR A 10 8.65 -6.92 -27.84
C THR A 10 8.57 -6.33 -26.43
N ILE A 11 8.17 -5.07 -26.22
CA ILE A 11 8.07 -4.49 -24.87
C ILE A 11 6.94 -5.13 -24.05
N MET A 12 5.74 -5.37 -24.61
CA MET A 12 4.66 -6.07 -23.89
C MET A 12 5.01 -7.53 -23.57
N PHE A 13 5.76 -8.21 -24.44
CA PHE A 13 6.16 -9.61 -24.23
C PHE A 13 7.39 -9.72 -23.29
N PHE A 14 8.33 -8.76 -23.32
CA PHE A 14 9.53 -8.73 -22.47
C PHE A 14 9.19 -8.50 -20.98
N THR A 15 8.21 -7.66 -20.66
CA THR A 15 7.76 -7.47 -19.27
C THR A 15 7.04 -8.69 -18.69
N LEU A 16 6.56 -9.60 -19.54
CA LEU A 16 5.88 -10.83 -19.12
C LEU A 16 6.81 -12.04 -18.97
N THR A 17 8.02 -11.99 -19.54
CA THR A 17 8.96 -13.14 -19.55
C THR A 17 10.17 -13.01 -18.63
N LEU A 18 10.44 -11.84 -18.03
CA LEU A 18 11.62 -11.65 -17.17
C LEU A 18 11.41 -11.89 -15.66
N CYS A 19 10.22 -12.29 -15.23
CA CYS A 19 9.96 -12.64 -13.82
C CYS A 19 9.60 -14.13 -13.62
N VAL A 20 9.86 -14.97 -14.63
CA VAL A 20 9.59 -16.41 -14.57
C VAL A 20 10.90 -17.16 -14.51
N GLY A 21 11.40 -17.38 -13.30
CA GLY A 21 12.53 -18.27 -13.03
C GLY A 21 13.52 -17.65 -12.05
N LEU A 22 13.85 -18.44 -11.02
CA LEU A 22 14.79 -18.18 -9.91
C LEU A 22 14.17 -17.54 -8.66
N GLY A 23 13.08 -18.13 -8.14
CA GLY A 23 12.72 -17.98 -6.72
C GLY A 23 13.16 -19.24 -5.98
N HIS A 24 14.22 -19.14 -5.18
CA HIS A 24 14.67 -20.19 -4.24
C HIS A 24 13.93 -20.00 -2.91
N ALA A 25 12.61 -20.14 -2.95
CA ALA A 25 11.80 -20.12 -1.73
C ALA A 25 11.89 -21.47 -1.02
N GLN A 26 12.17 -21.45 0.28
CA GLN A 26 12.04 -22.60 1.18
C GLN A 26 10.63 -23.21 0.98
N GLN A 27 10.60 -24.50 0.62
CA GLN A 27 9.40 -25.22 0.17
C GLN A 27 8.18 -24.90 1.04
N ALA A 28 7.04 -24.67 0.39
CA ALA A 28 5.76 -24.62 1.08
C ALA A 28 5.45 -26.00 1.68
N PRO A 29 4.83 -26.08 2.88
CA PRO A 29 4.39 -27.35 3.44
C PRO A 29 3.38 -28.04 2.50
N ASP A 30 3.34 -29.37 2.52
CA ASP A 30 2.35 -30.14 1.74
C ASP A 30 0.91 -29.84 2.18
N GLY A 31 0.05 -29.51 1.21
CA GLY A 31 -1.41 -29.39 1.36
C GLY A 31 -1.93 -28.00 1.79
N ASN A 32 -3.25 -27.90 2.00
CA ASN A 32 -3.94 -26.71 2.56
C ASN A 32 -3.54 -26.39 4.01
N ALA A 33 -2.42 -26.96 4.50
CA ALA A 33 -1.86 -26.59 5.76
C ALA A 33 -1.41 -25.13 5.65
N HIS A 34 -2.11 -24.25 6.37
CA HIS A 34 -1.53 -22.98 6.72
C HIS A 34 -0.24 -23.31 7.47
N PRO A 35 0.98 -22.99 6.97
CA PRO A 35 2.08 -22.85 7.90
C PRO A 35 1.54 -21.91 8.98
N GLU A 36 1.76 -22.22 10.25
CA GLU A 36 1.53 -21.22 11.28
C GLU A 36 2.23 -19.97 10.76
N THR A 37 1.42 -18.96 10.39
CA THR A 37 1.94 -17.61 10.34
C THR A 37 2.47 -17.48 11.74
N GLN A 38 3.79 -17.51 11.88
CA GLN A 38 4.41 -17.15 13.14
C GLN A 38 3.80 -15.78 13.42
N GLN A 39 2.79 -15.76 14.29
CA GLN A 39 2.22 -14.50 14.73
C GLN A 39 3.40 -13.72 15.27
N VAL A 40 3.36 -12.41 15.02
CA VAL A 40 4.44 -11.53 15.43
C VAL A 40 4.81 -11.87 16.86
N THR A 41 6.03 -12.37 16.94
CA THR A 41 6.71 -12.90 18.10
C THR A 41 6.27 -14.26 18.66
N ARG A 42 7.25 -15.19 18.75
CA ARG A 42 7.23 -16.25 19.77
C ARG A 42 6.92 -15.62 21.13
N THR A 43 6.14 -16.30 21.97
CA THR A 43 5.98 -15.92 23.38
C THR A 43 7.35 -15.67 23.98
N ALA A 44 7.61 -14.42 24.40
CA ALA A 44 8.94 -13.97 24.83
C ALA A 44 9.39 -14.62 26.15
N ASP A 45 8.48 -15.30 26.86
CA ASP A 45 8.69 -15.92 28.18
C ASP A 45 9.84 -16.94 28.22
N GLN A 46 10.34 -17.40 27.07
CA GLN A 46 11.48 -18.33 26.96
C GLN A 46 12.69 -17.75 26.20
N ILE A 47 12.65 -16.47 25.82
CA ILE A 47 13.70 -15.83 25.02
C ILE A 47 14.68 -15.09 25.93
N VAL A 48 15.94 -15.50 25.92
CA VAL A 48 17.01 -14.78 26.62
C VAL A 48 17.22 -13.43 25.95
N ASN A 49 17.15 -12.34 26.73
CA ASN A 49 17.39 -10.99 26.21
C ASN A 49 18.84 -10.86 25.73
N PRO A 50 19.09 -10.63 24.42
CA PRO A 50 20.44 -10.50 23.90
C PRO A 50 21.12 -9.19 24.25
N PHE A 51 20.35 -8.21 24.69
CA PHE A 51 20.86 -6.91 25.07
C PHE A 51 20.97 -6.75 26.59
N GLY A 52 20.76 -7.81 27.37
CA GLY A 52 20.77 -7.77 28.84
C GLY A 52 19.44 -7.26 29.43
N ASP A 53 19.27 -7.42 30.74
CA ASP A 53 17.99 -7.16 31.40
C ASP A 53 17.53 -5.70 31.25
N PRO A 54 16.23 -5.47 31.02
CA PRO A 54 15.70 -4.11 30.94
C PRO A 54 15.84 -3.43 32.30
N VAL A 55 16.41 -2.23 32.29
CA VAL A 55 16.53 -1.38 33.49
C VAL A 55 15.68 -0.13 33.26
N ILE A 56 15.02 0.33 34.32
CA ILE A 56 14.30 1.61 34.28
C ILE A 56 15.34 2.71 34.13
N THR A 57 15.41 3.32 32.95
CA THR A 57 16.25 4.51 32.76
C THR A 57 15.50 5.74 33.28
N ALA A 58 16.23 6.68 33.89
CA ALA A 58 15.66 7.94 34.39
C ALA A 58 15.74 9.06 33.34
N PHE A 59 15.75 8.74 32.04
CA PHE A 59 15.86 9.75 31.00
C PHE A 59 14.63 10.66 30.97
N THR A 60 14.89 11.97 31.08
CA THR A 60 13.94 13.00 30.63
C THR A 60 13.77 12.91 29.11
N THR A 61 12.67 13.47 28.59
CA THR A 61 12.42 13.47 27.14
C THR A 61 13.50 14.24 26.37
N GLU A 62 14.03 15.31 26.95
CA GLU A 62 15.14 16.09 26.42
C GLU A 62 16.41 15.25 26.31
N GLN A 63 16.76 14.52 27.38
CA GLN A 63 17.92 13.63 27.38
C GLN A 63 17.75 12.48 26.39
N LYS A 64 16.54 11.92 26.28
CA LYS A 64 16.24 10.83 25.34
C LYS A 64 16.37 11.30 23.89
N SER A 65 15.90 12.51 23.58
CA SER A 65 16.06 13.12 22.26
C SER A 65 17.54 13.36 21.93
N ALA A 66 18.28 13.99 22.84
CA ALA A 66 19.70 14.27 22.62
C ALA A 66 20.52 12.98 22.47
N PHE A 67 20.16 11.93 23.22
CA PHE A 67 20.75 10.62 23.09
C PHE A 67 20.44 10.02 21.72
N ALA A 68 19.17 10.01 21.28
CA ALA A 68 18.76 9.51 19.97
C ALA A 68 19.49 10.21 18.82
N ASP A 69 19.66 11.54 18.89
CA ASP A 69 20.35 12.33 17.86
C ASP A 69 21.86 12.02 17.77
N ALA A 70 22.46 11.49 18.85
CA ALA A 70 23.87 11.13 18.91
C ALA A 70 24.17 9.69 18.43
N LEU A 71 23.13 8.89 18.18
CA LEU A 71 23.29 7.50 17.75
C LEU A 71 23.47 7.36 16.24
N ASP A 72 24.38 6.47 15.85
CA ASP A 72 24.53 5.96 14.50
C ASP A 72 24.16 4.48 14.46
N LEU A 73 22.92 4.21 14.03
CA LEU A 73 22.40 2.85 13.84
C LEU A 73 22.52 2.37 12.38
N SER A 74 23.14 3.15 11.50
CA SER A 74 23.30 2.79 10.09
C SER A 74 24.03 1.46 9.85
N PRO A 75 24.98 0.99 10.70
CA PRO A 75 25.57 -0.33 10.53
C PRO A 75 24.55 -1.48 10.58
N LEU A 76 23.47 -1.30 11.36
CA LEU A 76 22.42 -2.31 11.54
C LEU A 76 21.26 -2.17 10.55
N GLU A 77 21.19 -1.07 9.76
CA GLU A 77 20.05 -0.76 8.88
C GLU A 77 19.71 -1.92 7.93
N LYS A 78 20.75 -2.55 7.38
CA LYS A 78 20.67 -3.59 6.34
C LYS A 78 20.87 -5.00 6.88
N THR A 79 20.98 -5.18 8.19
CA THR A 79 21.13 -6.50 8.80
C THR A 79 19.90 -7.35 8.45
N PRO A 80 20.10 -8.54 7.86
CA PRO A 80 19.00 -9.46 7.58
C PRO A 80 18.30 -9.92 8.87
N VAL A 81 16.98 -9.94 8.83
CA VAL A 81 16.12 -10.41 9.92
C VAL A 81 14.96 -11.20 9.33
N PHE A 82 14.68 -12.37 9.89
CA PHE A 82 13.51 -13.14 9.50
C PHE A 82 12.29 -12.63 10.24
N HIS A 83 11.25 -12.24 9.49
CA HIS A 83 10.01 -11.75 10.06
C HIS A 83 8.85 -11.89 9.06
N ASN A 84 7.66 -12.30 9.55
CA ASN A 84 6.47 -12.55 8.73
C ASN A 84 6.72 -13.51 7.54
N GLY A 85 7.53 -14.56 7.77
CA GLY A 85 7.74 -15.63 6.80
C GLY A 85 8.70 -15.30 5.65
N ARG A 86 9.43 -14.18 5.73
CA ARG A 86 10.52 -13.84 4.80
C ARG A 86 11.69 -13.20 5.52
N VAL A 87 12.84 -13.15 4.87
CA VAL A 87 13.97 -12.31 5.31
C VAL A 87 13.73 -10.88 4.82
N LYS A 88 13.91 -9.92 5.72
CA LYS A 88 13.88 -8.47 5.47
C LYS A 88 15.07 -7.81 6.14
N ILE A 89 15.16 -6.48 6.05
CA ILE A 89 16.18 -5.72 6.78
C ILE A 89 15.60 -5.12 8.07
N ILE A 90 16.45 -4.90 9.08
CA ILE A 90 16.02 -4.34 10.39
C ILE A 90 15.30 -3.00 10.22
N SER A 91 15.73 -2.13 9.31
CA SER A 91 15.04 -0.86 9.06
C SER A 91 13.59 -1.06 8.60
N THR A 92 13.32 -2.00 7.70
CA THR A 92 11.93 -2.35 7.33
C THR A 92 11.17 -2.93 8.51
N LEU A 93 11.78 -3.84 9.27
CA LEU A 93 11.14 -4.40 10.48
C LEU A 93 10.73 -3.29 11.44
N ALA A 94 11.61 -2.29 11.64
CA ALA A 94 11.35 -1.16 12.50
C ALA A 94 10.21 -0.29 11.97
N ASP A 95 10.24 0.09 10.69
CA ASP A 95 9.17 0.89 10.06
C ASP A 95 7.81 0.19 10.16
N GLU A 96 7.75 -1.10 9.84
CA GLU A 96 6.52 -1.91 9.93
C GLU A 96 6.02 -2.02 11.37
N THR A 97 6.91 -2.35 12.32
CA THR A 97 6.56 -2.53 13.74
C THR A 97 6.05 -1.23 14.34
N ILE A 98 6.76 -0.12 14.13
CA ILE A 98 6.36 1.18 14.68
C ILE A 98 5.09 1.70 13.99
N SER A 99 4.93 1.50 12.69
CA SER A 99 3.68 1.85 11.97
C SER A 99 2.49 1.05 12.49
N ALA A 100 2.65 -0.25 12.72
CA ALA A 100 1.60 -1.12 13.27
C ALA A 100 1.26 -0.79 14.75
N LEU A 101 2.26 -0.36 15.53
CA LEU A 101 2.06 0.07 16.92
C LEU A 101 1.31 1.41 17.01
N THR A 102 1.81 2.42 16.30
CA THR A 102 1.38 3.82 16.46
C THR A 102 0.24 4.22 15.53
N GLY A 103 0.04 3.47 14.44
CA GLY A 103 -0.81 3.87 13.31
C GLY A 103 -0.29 5.09 12.55
N LYS A 104 0.90 5.59 12.87
CA LYS A 104 1.53 6.80 12.32
C LYS A 104 3.03 6.54 12.30
N GLY A 105 3.64 6.16 11.18
CA GLY A 105 4.96 5.49 11.08
C GLY A 105 6.20 6.01 11.84
N LYS A 106 6.11 7.02 12.72
CA LYS A 106 7.11 7.37 13.73
C LYS A 106 6.47 7.56 15.11
N HIS A 107 7.10 7.04 16.15
CA HIS A 107 6.80 7.43 17.54
C HIS A 107 7.21 8.89 17.77
N PHE A 108 6.54 9.53 18.72
CA PHE A 108 6.87 10.88 19.10
C PHE A 108 6.62 11.12 20.58
N ASP A 109 7.40 12.04 21.12
CA ASP A 109 7.19 12.64 22.42
C ASP A 109 6.75 14.10 22.30
N LEU A 110 6.21 14.61 23.41
CA LEU A 110 5.86 16.02 23.57
C LEU A 110 6.70 16.59 24.72
N ILE A 111 7.45 17.64 24.44
CA ILE A 111 8.06 18.49 25.45
C ILE A 111 7.11 19.65 25.68
N VAL A 112 6.67 19.82 26.93
CA VAL A 112 5.83 20.94 27.35
C VAL A 112 6.73 21.95 28.05
N GLU A 113 6.88 23.12 27.45
CA GLU A 113 7.55 24.25 28.07
C GLU A 113 6.49 25.00 28.88
N GLU A 114 6.71 25.18 30.17
CA GLU A 114 5.78 25.87 31.08
C GLU A 114 6.29 27.28 31.42
N ASN A 115 5.36 28.21 31.60
CA ASN A 115 5.62 29.52 32.19
C ASN A 115 5.86 29.37 33.71
N PRO A 116 6.46 30.37 34.38
CA PRO A 116 6.66 30.34 35.83
C PRO A 116 5.37 30.19 36.66
N ASP A 117 4.22 30.49 36.08
CA ASP A 117 2.90 30.32 36.69
C ASP A 117 2.27 28.93 36.43
N GLY A 118 3.01 28.02 35.79
CA GLY A 118 2.56 26.67 35.43
C GLY A 118 1.67 26.60 34.19
N SER A 119 1.42 27.72 33.50
CA SER A 119 0.68 27.70 32.23
C SER A 119 1.57 27.22 31.09
N THR A 120 1.01 26.45 30.14
CA THR A 120 1.77 25.97 28.98
C THR A 120 2.22 27.15 28.10
N LYS A 121 3.54 27.33 27.98
CA LYS A 121 4.18 28.31 27.10
C LYS A 121 4.30 27.80 25.67
N SER A 122 4.80 26.58 25.49
CA SER A 122 4.94 25.96 24.18
C SER A 122 4.89 24.42 24.28
N VAL A 123 4.53 23.77 23.17
CA VAL A 123 4.56 22.29 23.09
C VAL A 123 5.37 21.92 21.86
N GLN A 124 6.51 21.28 22.06
CA GLN A 124 7.37 20.77 20.99
C GLN A 124 7.12 19.28 20.79
N LYS A 125 6.94 18.87 19.53
CA LYS A 125 6.79 17.46 19.15
C LYS A 125 8.11 16.92 18.62
N ILE A 126 8.67 15.93 19.30
CA ILE A 126 9.91 15.25 18.90
C ILE A 126 9.55 13.93 18.27
N LYS A 127 10.00 13.67 17.04
CA LYS A 127 9.78 12.40 16.35
C LYS A 127 11.06 11.59 16.37
N TYR A 128 10.97 10.34 16.78
CA TYR A 128 12.11 9.44 16.77
C TYR A 128 12.18 8.66 15.46
N ASP A 129 13.40 8.24 15.12
CA ASP A 129 13.59 7.26 14.06
C ASP A 129 12.93 5.91 14.44
N PRO A 130 12.31 5.20 13.50
CA PRO A 130 11.69 3.90 13.79
C PRO A 130 12.68 2.86 14.31
N MET A 131 13.92 2.82 13.81
CA MET A 131 14.94 1.89 14.35
C MET A 131 15.28 2.24 15.78
N PHE A 132 15.49 3.53 16.08
CA PHE A 132 15.69 3.97 17.46
C PHE A 132 14.55 3.48 18.36
N THR A 133 13.30 3.74 17.95
CA THR A 133 12.13 3.39 18.75
C THR A 133 12.01 1.86 18.94
N LEU A 134 12.31 1.06 17.92
CA LEU A 134 12.29 -0.40 18.01
C LEU A 134 13.30 -0.91 19.04
N PHE A 135 14.56 -0.48 18.95
CA PHE A 135 15.60 -0.88 19.90
C PHE A 135 15.30 -0.36 21.31
N ASP A 136 14.88 0.90 21.41
CA ASP A 136 14.60 1.52 22.70
C ASP A 136 13.42 0.87 23.43
N MET A 137 12.39 0.43 22.70
CA MET A 137 11.27 -0.31 23.26
C MET A 137 11.72 -1.66 23.85
N VAL A 138 12.77 -2.26 23.32
CA VAL A 138 13.33 -3.54 23.79
C VAL A 138 14.27 -3.32 24.98
N LEU A 139 15.04 -2.23 24.95
CA LEU A 139 16.08 -1.90 25.93
C LEU A 139 15.55 -1.15 27.15
N ASP A 140 14.50 -0.36 26.96
CA ASP A 140 13.84 0.49 27.94
C ASP A 140 12.31 0.51 27.73
N PRO A 141 11.64 -0.66 27.83
CA PRO A 141 10.19 -0.77 27.65
C PRO A 141 9.40 0.08 28.66
N MET A 142 10.00 0.35 29.82
CA MET A 142 9.37 1.09 30.91
C MET A 142 9.16 2.56 30.57
N TYR A 143 10.04 3.16 29.76
CA TYR A 143 9.88 4.53 29.25
C TYR A 143 8.54 4.75 28.53
N TYR A 144 8.05 3.71 27.85
CA TYR A 144 6.87 3.78 26.99
C TYR A 144 5.55 3.53 27.71
N LEU A 145 5.54 2.96 28.92
CA LEU A 145 4.31 2.51 29.58
C LEU A 145 3.26 3.60 29.76
N ASP A 146 3.71 4.84 29.97
CA ASP A 146 2.87 6.00 30.23
C ASP A 146 2.89 7.03 29.08
N ARG A 147 3.50 6.68 27.95
CA ARG A 147 3.62 7.56 26.78
C ARG A 147 2.65 7.18 25.66
N PRO A 148 2.25 8.13 24.78
CA PRO A 148 1.43 7.82 23.62
C PRO A 148 2.18 6.88 22.66
N LEU A 149 1.77 5.61 22.61
CA LEU A 149 2.40 4.60 21.75
C LEU A 149 1.39 3.84 20.89
N LEU A 150 0.23 3.49 21.45
CA LEU A 150 -0.72 2.59 20.80
C LEU A 150 -1.78 3.36 20.02
N GLY A 151 -1.73 3.26 18.69
CA GLY A 151 -2.66 3.91 17.77
C GLY A 151 -4.07 3.37 17.84
N ILE A 152 -5.06 4.23 18.12
CA ILE A 152 -6.47 3.86 18.10
C ILE A 152 -7.23 4.80 17.16
N ASN A 153 -7.35 4.43 15.89
CA ASN A 153 -8.08 5.25 14.91
C ASN A 153 -9.59 5.34 15.19
N TYR A 154 -10.15 4.36 15.91
CA TYR A 154 -11.56 4.33 16.27
C TYR A 154 -11.83 5.22 17.51
N LEU A 155 -12.36 6.42 17.25
CA LEU A 155 -12.59 7.45 18.26
C LEU A 155 -13.42 6.98 19.47
N PRO A 156 -14.51 6.19 19.33
CA PRO A 156 -15.29 5.74 20.48
C PRO A 156 -14.52 4.86 21.47
N LEU A 157 -13.68 3.92 20.99
CA LEU A 157 -12.83 3.12 21.86
C LEU A 157 -11.81 3.99 22.60
N ARG A 158 -11.19 4.93 21.88
CA ARG A 158 -10.21 5.85 22.47
C ARG A 158 -10.84 6.69 23.58
N ARG A 159 -12.03 7.26 23.35
CA ARG A 159 -12.78 7.99 24.39
C ARG A 159 -13.09 7.10 25.58
N ALA A 160 -13.61 5.90 25.35
CA ALA A 160 -13.95 4.97 26.43
C ALA A 160 -12.75 4.65 27.33
N ILE A 161 -11.54 4.51 26.77
CA ILE A 161 -10.31 4.29 27.54
C ILE A 161 -9.91 5.54 28.33
N LEU A 162 -9.93 6.73 27.70
CA LEU A 162 -9.54 7.97 28.36
C LEU A 162 -10.55 8.37 29.47
N ASP A 163 -11.84 8.19 29.23
CA ASP A 163 -12.90 8.43 30.21
C ASP A 163 -12.71 7.51 31.42
N ALA A 164 -12.40 6.23 31.18
CA ALA A 164 -12.14 5.26 32.25
C ALA A 164 -10.86 5.59 33.03
N TYR A 165 -9.82 6.08 32.36
CA TYR A 165 -8.59 6.54 33.01
C TYR A 165 -8.85 7.74 33.93
N GLU A 166 -9.59 8.73 33.45
CA GLU A 166 -9.90 9.96 34.19
C GLU A 166 -10.81 9.69 35.40
N GLN A 167 -11.73 8.73 35.29
CA GLN A 167 -12.66 8.35 36.35
C GLN A 167 -12.06 7.38 37.38
N ASP A 168 -10.88 6.80 37.13
CA ASP A 168 -10.24 5.87 38.06
C ASP A 168 -9.80 6.62 39.34
N PRO A 169 -10.29 6.21 40.53
CA PRO A 169 -9.90 6.84 41.80
C PRO A 169 -8.39 6.85 42.06
N GLU A 170 -7.61 5.91 41.50
CA GLU A 170 -6.15 5.90 41.63
C GLU A 170 -5.46 7.05 40.90
N ASN A 171 -6.14 7.67 39.92
CA ASN A 171 -5.65 8.84 39.20
C ASN A 171 -6.19 10.16 39.74
N ALA A 172 -7.05 10.11 40.78
CA ALA A 172 -7.61 11.32 41.39
C ALA A 172 -6.49 12.26 41.87
N GLY A 173 -6.52 13.51 41.41
CA GLY A 173 -5.51 14.52 41.74
C GLY A 173 -4.28 14.57 40.83
N ARG A 174 -4.17 13.68 39.82
CA ARG A 174 -3.15 13.81 38.77
C ARG A 174 -3.63 14.79 37.69
N SER A 175 -2.75 15.68 37.23
CA SER A 175 -3.04 16.50 36.05
C SER A 175 -3.17 15.61 34.81
N PHE A 176 -4.33 15.62 34.17
CA PHE A 176 -4.61 14.82 32.98
C PHE A 176 -5.17 15.69 31.85
N ASN A 177 -4.41 15.80 30.76
CA ASN A 177 -4.83 16.57 29.59
C ASN A 177 -5.63 15.68 28.61
N TYR A 178 -6.93 15.51 28.90
CA TYR A 178 -7.83 14.68 28.09
C TYR A 178 -7.79 15.04 26.60
N GLU A 179 -7.99 16.33 26.28
CA GLU A 179 -8.02 16.83 24.90
C GLU A 179 -6.67 16.67 24.19
N GLY A 180 -5.58 16.82 24.93
CA GLY A 180 -4.23 16.53 24.43
C GLY A 180 -4.09 15.08 24.00
N TRP A 181 -4.45 14.14 24.88
CA TRP A 181 -4.43 12.70 24.58
C TRP A 181 -5.34 12.35 23.40
N LEU A 182 -6.54 12.92 23.34
CA LEU A 182 -7.46 12.69 22.23
C LEU A 182 -6.87 13.12 20.88
N LYS A 183 -6.15 14.25 20.84
CA LYS A 183 -5.46 14.77 19.64
C LYS A 183 -4.26 13.93 19.21
N THR A 184 -3.56 13.27 20.15
CA THR A 184 -2.47 12.34 19.77
C THR A 184 -3.00 11.20 18.91
N GLY A 185 -4.25 10.82 19.15
CA GLY A 185 -4.91 9.69 18.54
C GLY A 185 -4.45 8.33 19.06
N MET A 186 -3.67 8.32 20.15
CA MET A 186 -3.06 7.15 20.76
C MET A 186 -3.45 7.04 22.24
N VAL A 187 -3.16 5.89 22.83
CA VAL A 187 -3.19 5.66 24.29
C VAL A 187 -1.85 5.05 24.73
N SER A 188 -1.57 5.07 26.03
CA SER A 188 -0.38 4.40 26.56
C SER A 188 -0.60 2.89 26.71
N PRO A 189 0.48 2.09 26.72
CA PRO A 189 0.40 0.67 27.05
C PRO A 189 -0.27 0.41 28.41
N ARG A 190 -0.02 1.24 29.43
CA ARG A 190 -0.67 1.12 30.73
C ARG A 190 -2.17 1.41 30.67
N MET A 191 -2.58 2.42 29.90
CA MET A 191 -4.00 2.72 29.69
C MET A 191 -4.71 1.56 28.99
N ALA A 192 -4.13 1.06 27.90
CA ALA A 192 -4.72 -0.04 27.15
C ALA A 192 -4.82 -1.31 28.00
N SER A 193 -3.77 -1.68 28.74
CA SER A 193 -3.79 -2.90 29.57
C SER A 193 -4.83 -2.86 30.69
N ARG A 194 -5.07 -1.67 31.27
CA ARG A 194 -5.99 -1.51 32.41
C ARG A 194 -7.44 -1.26 32.00
N TYR A 195 -7.67 -0.50 30.93
CA TYR A 195 -9.01 0.03 30.62
C TYR A 195 -9.61 -0.47 29.30
N ALA A 196 -8.85 -1.11 28.41
CA ALA A 196 -9.40 -1.57 27.12
C ALA A 196 -10.42 -2.71 27.27
N THR A 197 -10.15 -3.71 28.12
CA THR A 197 -11.06 -4.84 28.35
C THR A 197 -12.37 -4.41 29.04
N PRO A 198 -12.35 -3.59 30.11
CA PRO A 198 -13.58 -3.03 30.66
C PRO A 198 -14.38 -2.22 29.63
N ALA A 199 -13.70 -1.43 28.79
CA ALA A 199 -14.35 -0.69 27.72
C ALA A 199 -14.99 -1.62 26.67
N PHE A 200 -14.34 -2.73 26.32
CA PHE A 200 -14.89 -3.75 25.41
C PHE A 200 -16.19 -4.36 25.93
N ASN A 201 -16.25 -4.74 27.21
CA ASN A 201 -17.45 -5.37 27.79
C ASN A 201 -18.69 -4.46 27.74
N LYS A 202 -18.50 -3.14 27.66
CA LYS A 202 -19.59 -2.15 27.55
C LYS A 202 -20.13 -1.98 26.13
N TYR A 203 -19.35 -2.32 25.11
CA TYR A 203 -19.66 -2.03 23.69
C TYR A 203 -19.48 -3.25 22.77
N SER A 204 -19.46 -4.45 23.33
CA SER A 204 -19.11 -5.72 22.65
C SER A 204 -19.99 -6.04 21.44
N ASP A 205 -21.22 -5.54 21.41
CA ASP A 205 -22.18 -5.81 20.34
C ASP A 205 -21.86 -5.03 19.05
N SER A 206 -20.99 -4.01 19.12
CA SER A 206 -20.62 -3.21 17.95
C SER A 206 -19.38 -3.80 17.26
N GLU A 207 -19.58 -4.30 16.03
CA GLU A 207 -18.50 -4.87 15.21
C GLU A 207 -17.29 -3.91 15.01
N PRO A 208 -17.47 -2.60 14.73
CA PRO A 208 -16.34 -1.68 14.63
C PRO A 208 -15.51 -1.59 15.91
N PHE A 209 -16.14 -1.71 17.07
CA PHE A 209 -15.47 -1.69 18.36
C PHE A 209 -14.69 -2.98 18.60
N ARG A 210 -15.26 -4.14 18.27
CA ARG A 210 -14.55 -5.43 18.32
C ARG A 210 -13.29 -5.41 17.44
N ASN A 211 -13.41 -4.90 16.23
CA ASN A 211 -12.27 -4.75 15.31
C ASN A 211 -11.20 -3.79 15.85
N ALA A 212 -11.62 -2.70 16.51
CA ALA A 212 -10.69 -1.74 17.11
C ALA A 212 -9.94 -2.33 18.32
N VAL A 213 -10.63 -3.08 19.19
CA VAL A 213 -10.00 -3.76 20.33
C VAL A 213 -9.05 -4.85 19.86
N GLY A 214 -9.45 -5.66 18.87
CA GLY A 214 -8.55 -6.66 18.30
C GLY A 214 -7.29 -6.05 17.65
N LYS A 215 -7.38 -4.85 17.06
CA LYS A 215 -6.21 -4.09 16.61
C LYS A 215 -5.34 -3.65 17.78
N LEU A 216 -5.93 -3.09 18.82
CA LEU A 216 -5.22 -2.66 20.03
C LEU A 216 -4.50 -3.82 20.73
N ASP A 217 -5.14 -4.98 20.83
CA ASP A 217 -4.55 -6.19 21.41
C ASP A 217 -3.34 -6.67 20.60
N ARG A 218 -3.41 -6.61 19.26
CA ARG A 218 -2.25 -6.89 18.41
C ARG A 218 -1.11 -5.89 18.64
N SER A 219 -1.40 -4.59 18.69
CA SER A 219 -0.39 -3.58 19.00
C SER A 219 0.21 -3.77 20.40
N MET A 220 -0.59 -4.20 21.38
CA MET A 220 -0.10 -4.56 22.70
C MET A 220 0.85 -5.78 22.65
N GLY A 221 0.52 -6.78 21.84
CA GLY A 221 1.38 -7.93 21.58
C GLY A 221 2.73 -7.51 20.99
N LEU A 222 2.72 -6.66 19.97
CA LEU A 222 3.93 -6.08 19.36
C LEU A 222 4.81 -5.36 20.38
N PHE A 223 4.21 -4.62 21.31
CA PHE A 223 4.93 -3.91 22.36
C PHE A 223 5.58 -4.89 23.34
N ARG A 224 4.77 -5.79 23.92
CA ARG A 224 5.22 -6.74 24.96
C ARG A 224 6.25 -7.73 24.46
N ASN A 225 6.08 -8.16 23.23
CA ASN A 225 6.89 -9.22 22.64
C ASN A 225 7.96 -8.67 21.69
N SER A 226 8.21 -7.36 21.69
CA SER A 226 9.17 -6.70 20.79
C SER A 226 10.54 -7.37 20.73
N ILE A 227 10.99 -7.94 21.85
CA ILE A 227 12.25 -8.64 21.94
C ILE A 227 12.37 -9.86 21.03
N GLY A 228 11.30 -10.61 20.78
CA GLY A 228 11.42 -11.83 19.98
C GLY A 228 11.49 -11.57 18.47
N ASN A 229 11.52 -10.30 18.04
CA ASN A 229 11.63 -9.93 16.63
C ASN A 229 13.07 -9.99 16.09
N PHE A 230 14.08 -10.25 16.93
CA PHE A 230 15.50 -10.31 16.52
C PHE A 230 15.93 -11.71 16.07
N GLU A 231 15.19 -12.31 15.13
CA GLU A 231 15.61 -13.52 14.40
C GLU A 231 16.63 -13.17 13.30
N VAL A 232 17.82 -12.76 13.74
CA VAL A 232 18.92 -12.24 12.91
C VAL A 232 20.05 -13.25 12.69
N VAL A 233 19.96 -14.44 13.30
CA VAL A 233 20.98 -15.49 13.16
C VAL A 233 20.62 -16.37 11.98
N ALA A 234 21.35 -16.19 10.89
CA ALA A 234 21.16 -16.94 9.66
C ALA A 234 21.44 -18.44 9.86
N PRO A 235 20.61 -19.33 9.30
CA PRO A 235 20.82 -20.77 9.39
C PRO A 235 22.02 -21.22 8.53
N GLU A 236 22.54 -22.43 8.81
CA GLU A 236 23.62 -23.04 8.02
C GLU A 236 23.17 -23.40 6.60
N SER A 237 21.88 -23.68 6.43
CA SER A 237 21.25 -24.08 5.17
C SER A 237 19.81 -23.57 5.08
N GLU A 238 19.28 -23.42 3.86
CA GLU A 238 17.95 -22.85 3.60
C GLU A 238 16.78 -23.68 4.17
N ASP A 239 16.97 -24.96 4.48
CA ASP A 239 15.95 -25.83 5.07
C ASP A 239 15.78 -25.63 6.59
N GLN A 240 16.72 -24.94 7.24
CA GLN A 240 16.66 -24.65 8.67
C GLN A 240 16.04 -23.28 8.96
N LEU A 241 15.54 -23.12 10.19
CA LEU A 241 14.94 -21.87 10.64
C LEU A 241 16.00 -20.85 11.05
N TRP A 242 15.74 -19.58 10.75
CA TRP A 242 16.44 -18.47 11.38
C TRP A 242 16.27 -18.54 12.90
N LYS A 243 17.32 -18.15 13.61
CA LYS A 243 17.34 -18.21 15.07
C LYS A 243 17.39 -16.83 15.68
N HIS A 244 16.82 -16.73 16.87
CA HIS A 244 16.88 -15.53 17.68
C HIS A 244 18.33 -15.25 18.11
N LEU A 245 18.77 -13.99 18.13
CA LEU A 245 20.10 -13.59 18.66
C LEU A 245 20.36 -14.10 20.08
N GLY A 246 19.27 -14.20 20.86
CA GLY A 246 19.17 -14.83 22.17
C GLY A 246 19.75 -16.23 22.28
N SER A 247 19.74 -16.98 21.18
CA SER A 247 20.07 -18.41 21.15
C SER A 247 21.56 -18.69 20.92
N LEU A 248 22.36 -17.68 20.57
CA LEU A 248 23.80 -17.85 20.43
C LEU A 248 24.44 -18.13 21.79
N PRO A 249 25.49 -18.97 21.85
CA PRO A 249 26.25 -19.19 23.08
C PRO A 249 26.83 -17.90 23.65
N ASP A 250 26.90 -17.82 24.97
CA ASP A 250 27.61 -16.76 25.68
C ASP A 250 29.10 -16.73 25.28
N GLY A 251 29.68 -15.53 25.12
CA GLY A 251 31.04 -15.35 24.63
C GLY A 251 31.21 -15.44 23.11
N SER A 252 30.12 -15.64 22.36
CA SER A 252 30.18 -15.50 20.89
C SER A 252 30.26 -14.01 20.51
N PRO A 253 30.98 -13.63 19.44
CA PRO A 253 31.19 -12.22 19.09
C PRO A 253 29.90 -11.40 18.94
N ALA A 254 28.86 -11.98 18.32
CA ALA A 254 27.58 -11.32 18.15
C ALA A 254 26.80 -11.19 19.47
N ARG A 255 26.89 -12.18 20.36
CA ARG A 255 26.28 -12.14 21.69
C ARG A 255 26.93 -11.08 22.57
N ASP A 256 28.25 -11.01 22.57
CA ASP A 256 29.01 -10.03 23.35
C ASP A 256 28.78 -8.61 22.85
N ALA A 257 28.76 -8.42 21.52
CA ALA A 257 28.44 -7.12 20.92
C ALA A 257 27.01 -6.66 21.26
N ALA A 258 26.02 -7.57 21.25
CA ALA A 258 24.65 -7.26 21.64
C ALA A 258 24.53 -6.86 23.12
N LEU A 259 25.23 -7.57 24.01
CA LEU A 259 25.28 -7.21 25.43
C LEU A 259 25.96 -5.85 25.65
N ALA A 260 27.07 -5.58 24.95
CA ALA A 260 27.75 -4.28 24.98
C ALA A 260 26.84 -3.15 24.50
N PHE A 261 26.10 -3.39 23.40
CA PHE A 261 25.12 -2.46 22.85
C PHE A 261 24.05 -2.09 23.88
N GLY A 262 23.42 -3.07 24.51
CA GLY A 262 22.38 -2.80 25.51
C GLY A 262 22.91 -2.14 26.79
N ASN A 263 24.11 -2.50 27.23
CA ASN A 263 24.75 -1.88 28.40
C ASN A 263 25.08 -0.41 28.14
N ALA A 264 25.68 -0.10 26.99
CA ALA A 264 25.97 1.28 26.60
C ALA A 264 24.67 2.10 26.44
N TRP A 265 23.61 1.49 25.89
CA TRP A 265 22.32 2.15 25.72
C TRP A 265 21.70 2.56 27.06
N ARG A 266 21.64 1.65 28.02
CA ARG A 266 21.12 1.93 29.37
C ARG A 266 21.99 2.93 30.14
N ALA A 267 23.28 2.99 29.84
CA ALA A 267 24.20 3.97 30.42
C ALA A 267 24.11 5.36 29.77
N GLY A 268 23.39 5.52 28.65
CA GLY A 268 23.38 6.76 27.87
C GLY A 268 24.69 7.04 27.14
N ASP A 269 25.53 6.02 26.94
CA ASP A 269 26.81 6.13 26.26
C ASP A 269 26.63 5.95 24.75
N ALA A 270 26.37 7.06 24.05
CA ALA A 270 26.15 7.05 22.60
C ALA A 270 27.37 6.53 21.82
N ALA A 271 28.60 6.83 22.28
CA ALA A 271 29.81 6.35 21.62
C ALA A 271 29.96 4.84 21.77
N GLY A 272 29.68 4.31 22.95
CA GLY A 272 29.63 2.87 23.21
C GLY A 272 28.57 2.16 22.37
N VAL A 273 27.38 2.75 22.23
CA VAL A 273 26.30 2.20 21.38
C VAL A 273 26.74 2.15 19.91
N ASN A 274 27.30 3.23 19.38
CA ASN A 274 27.73 3.30 17.97
C ASN A 274 28.83 2.27 17.67
N ALA A 275 29.80 2.12 18.59
CA ALA A 275 30.85 1.11 18.46
C ALA A 275 30.28 -0.31 18.51
N ALA A 276 29.38 -0.59 19.46
CA ALA A 276 28.76 -1.90 19.61
C ALA A 276 27.80 -2.24 18.44
N ALA A 277 27.12 -1.25 17.85
CA ALA A 277 26.28 -1.42 16.67
C ALA A 277 27.10 -1.91 15.47
N GLN A 278 28.26 -1.29 15.24
CA GLN A 278 29.19 -1.71 14.20
C GLN A 278 29.72 -3.12 14.46
N GLN A 279 30.16 -3.41 15.69
CA GLN A 279 30.65 -4.75 16.05
C GLN A 279 29.57 -5.83 15.89
N LEU A 280 28.33 -5.53 16.26
CA LEU A 280 27.21 -6.46 16.12
C LEU A 280 26.91 -6.72 14.64
N ALA A 281 26.88 -5.68 13.81
CA ALA A 281 26.69 -5.82 12.37
C ALA A 281 27.79 -6.68 11.73
N ASP A 282 29.06 -6.42 12.07
CA ASP A 282 30.20 -7.17 11.56
C ASP A 282 30.18 -8.63 12.02
N ALA A 283 29.86 -8.88 13.29
CA ALA A 283 29.77 -10.24 13.83
C ALA A 283 28.62 -11.04 13.20
N LEU A 284 27.45 -10.43 13.01
CA LEU A 284 26.33 -11.06 12.34
C LEU A 284 26.66 -11.39 10.88
N ALA A 285 27.34 -10.50 10.16
CA ALA A 285 27.72 -10.72 8.76
C ALA A 285 28.65 -11.93 8.54
N GLN A 286 29.37 -12.38 9.59
CA GLN A 286 30.21 -13.58 9.52
C GLN A 286 29.45 -14.90 9.74
N ILE A 287 28.21 -14.85 10.25
CA ILE A 287 27.42 -16.04 10.52
C ILE A 287 26.73 -16.49 9.23
N ASN A 288 27.18 -17.61 8.66
CA ASN A 288 26.59 -18.24 7.48
C ASN A 288 26.37 -17.24 6.32
N PRO A 289 27.43 -16.61 5.79
CA PRO A 289 27.30 -15.53 4.81
C PRO A 289 26.59 -15.94 3.52
N GLN A 290 26.59 -17.22 3.16
CA GLN A 290 25.92 -17.74 1.97
C GLN A 290 24.39 -17.61 2.07
N THR A 291 23.80 -17.95 3.22
CA THR A 291 22.35 -17.82 3.44
C THR A 291 21.92 -16.37 3.64
N GLN A 292 22.81 -15.51 4.13
CA GLN A 292 22.55 -14.06 4.22
C GLN A 292 22.56 -13.34 2.87
N GLN A 293 23.41 -13.76 1.93
CA GLN A 293 23.49 -13.17 0.59
C GLN A 293 22.27 -13.47 -0.28
N ALA A 294 21.50 -14.51 0.04
CA ALA A 294 20.24 -14.82 -0.65
C ALA A 294 19.17 -13.74 -0.37
N ALA A 295 19.17 -13.14 0.81
CA ALA A 295 18.39 -11.94 1.06
C ALA A 295 19.02 -10.78 0.27
N SER A 296 18.22 -9.91 -0.35
CA SER A 296 18.73 -8.73 -1.08
C SER A 296 18.51 -7.41 -0.30
N PRO A 297 19.24 -7.16 0.81
CA PRO A 297 19.11 -5.95 1.64
C PRO A 297 19.13 -4.64 0.87
N GLY A 298 19.91 -4.59 -0.22
CA GLY A 298 20.05 -3.41 -1.05
C GLY A 298 18.77 -3.05 -1.80
N LEU A 299 18.05 -4.03 -2.35
CA LEU A 299 16.82 -3.76 -3.12
C LEU A 299 15.70 -3.23 -2.22
N GLU A 300 15.56 -3.77 -1.01
CA GLU A 300 14.53 -3.34 -0.07
C GLU A 300 14.77 -1.91 0.44
N SER A 301 16.01 -1.56 0.78
CA SER A 301 16.37 -0.18 1.15
C SER A 301 16.09 0.82 0.01
N ILE A 302 16.41 0.44 -1.24
CA ILE A 302 16.11 1.27 -2.43
C ILE A 302 14.59 1.42 -2.61
N TYR A 303 13.84 0.32 -2.50
CA TYR A 303 12.39 0.33 -2.65
C TYR A 303 11.72 1.26 -1.64
N ASN A 304 12.10 1.17 -0.36
CA ASN A 304 11.55 2.00 0.71
C ASN A 304 11.90 3.49 0.51
N LYS A 305 13.14 3.81 0.13
CA LYS A 305 13.59 5.20 -0.07
C LYS A 305 13.03 5.85 -1.35
N ALA A 306 12.69 5.04 -2.36
CA ALA A 306 12.26 5.56 -3.64
C ALA A 306 10.85 6.14 -3.64
N HIS A 307 9.96 5.70 -2.74
CA HIS A 307 8.55 6.11 -2.69
C HIS A 307 7.89 6.12 -4.08
N ALA A 308 8.13 5.04 -4.82
CA ALA A 308 7.90 5.03 -6.26
C ALA A 308 6.41 5.13 -6.63
N PHE A 309 5.52 4.59 -5.79
CA PHE A 309 4.08 4.66 -5.99
C PHE A 309 3.54 6.07 -5.69
N GLU A 310 4.06 6.75 -4.67
CA GLU A 310 3.68 8.11 -4.30
C GLU A 310 4.16 9.13 -5.35
N TRP A 311 5.40 9.02 -5.82
CA TRP A 311 5.86 9.85 -6.93
C TRP A 311 5.12 9.54 -8.23
N GLY A 312 4.89 8.26 -8.52
CA GLY A 312 4.09 7.81 -9.66
C GLY A 312 2.68 8.41 -9.65
N LEU A 313 2.02 8.42 -8.50
CA LEU A 313 0.72 9.06 -8.26
C LEU A 313 0.74 10.54 -8.64
N TRP A 314 1.67 11.33 -8.11
CA TRP A 314 1.75 12.76 -8.42
C TRP A 314 2.06 13.01 -9.90
N LEU A 315 2.93 12.20 -10.50
CA LEU A 315 3.23 12.28 -11.94
C LEU A 315 2.00 11.96 -12.80
N TYR A 316 1.18 10.97 -12.41
CA TYR A 316 -0.10 10.72 -13.07
C TYR A 316 -1.06 11.90 -12.93
N LEU A 317 -1.17 12.52 -11.74
CA LEU A 317 -2.01 13.70 -11.55
C LEU A 317 -1.56 14.87 -12.43
N PHE A 318 -0.27 15.21 -12.41
CA PHE A 318 0.25 16.31 -13.22
C PHE A 318 0.16 16.02 -14.72
N SER A 319 0.35 14.76 -15.14
CA SER A 319 0.09 14.33 -16.51
C SER A 319 -1.38 14.54 -16.90
N LEU A 320 -2.31 14.10 -16.06
CA LEU A 320 -3.75 14.27 -16.28
C LEU A 320 -4.12 15.75 -16.43
N VAL A 321 -3.67 16.59 -15.49
CA VAL A 321 -3.94 18.03 -15.51
C VAL A 321 -3.34 18.67 -16.76
N ALA A 322 -2.09 18.36 -17.11
CA ALA A 322 -1.44 18.91 -18.30
C ALA A 322 -2.16 18.49 -19.60
N LEU A 323 -2.61 17.23 -19.70
CA LEU A 323 -3.34 16.73 -20.88
C LEU A 323 -4.76 17.32 -20.97
N ILE A 324 -5.46 17.50 -19.85
CA ILE A 324 -6.76 18.20 -19.82
C ILE A 324 -6.60 19.68 -20.17
N LEU A 325 -5.55 20.36 -19.70
CA LEU A 325 -5.29 21.74 -20.08
C LEU A 325 -4.87 21.85 -21.55
N ALA A 326 -4.10 20.89 -22.06
CA ALA A 326 -3.77 20.81 -23.48
C ALA A 326 -5.03 20.67 -24.34
N PHE A 327 -6.01 19.89 -23.86
CA PHE A 327 -7.34 19.79 -24.48
C PHE A 327 -8.04 21.15 -24.56
N GLY A 328 -8.16 21.83 -23.41
CA GLY A 328 -8.91 23.08 -23.30
C GLY A 328 -8.17 24.31 -23.85
N THR A 329 -6.90 24.21 -24.23
CA THR A 329 -6.14 25.36 -24.74
C THR A 329 -5.56 25.14 -26.13
N GLY A 330 -5.56 23.91 -26.64
CA GLY A 330 -4.91 23.52 -27.89
C GLY A 330 -3.38 23.63 -27.86
N ARG A 331 -2.76 23.91 -26.71
CA ARG A 331 -1.31 24.14 -26.59
C ARG A 331 -0.53 22.83 -26.69
N LYS A 332 0.25 22.69 -27.77
CA LYS A 332 1.11 21.52 -28.01
C LYS A 332 2.15 21.30 -26.91
N THR A 333 2.68 22.36 -26.30
CA THR A 333 3.64 22.28 -25.19
C THR A 333 3.05 21.57 -23.98
N LEU A 334 1.80 21.86 -23.61
CA LEU A 334 1.10 21.18 -22.51
C LEU A 334 0.86 19.71 -22.85
N ALA A 335 0.54 19.39 -24.10
CA ALA A 335 0.38 18.01 -24.54
C ALA A 335 1.71 17.24 -24.43
N THR A 336 2.83 17.84 -24.85
CA THR A 336 4.17 17.25 -24.72
C THR A 336 4.53 17.04 -23.25
N ILE A 337 4.34 18.05 -22.39
CA ILE A 337 4.60 17.94 -20.95
C ILE A 337 3.77 16.80 -20.36
N GLY A 338 2.47 16.76 -20.66
CA GLY A 338 1.57 15.72 -20.16
C GLY A 338 1.98 14.31 -20.58
N VAL A 339 2.41 14.13 -21.84
CA VAL A 339 2.92 12.84 -22.33
C VAL A 339 4.25 12.46 -21.66
N VAL A 340 5.19 13.40 -21.50
CA VAL A 340 6.46 13.14 -20.80
C VAL A 340 6.20 12.71 -19.36
N LEU A 341 5.33 13.44 -18.65
CA LEU A 341 4.93 13.09 -17.28
C LEU A 341 4.25 11.72 -17.21
N LEU A 342 3.45 11.33 -18.20
CA LEU A 342 2.84 10.00 -18.27
C LEU A 342 3.90 8.89 -18.36
N PHE A 343 4.93 9.07 -19.19
CA PHE A 343 6.03 8.10 -19.30
C PHE A 343 6.86 8.04 -18.02
N LEU A 344 7.11 9.18 -17.37
CA LEU A 344 7.77 9.20 -16.05
C LEU A 344 6.92 8.49 -14.99
N ALA A 345 5.60 8.71 -14.98
CA ALA A 345 4.68 8.03 -14.07
C ALA A 345 4.72 6.51 -14.27
N LEU A 346 4.69 6.05 -15.53
CA LEU A 346 4.86 4.63 -15.87
C LEU A 346 6.23 4.08 -15.45
N GLY A 347 7.29 4.88 -15.58
CA GLY A 347 8.64 4.52 -15.17
C GLY A 347 8.74 4.30 -13.66
N PHE A 348 8.26 5.25 -12.85
CA PHE A 348 8.22 5.12 -11.39
C PHE A 348 7.30 3.99 -10.94
N HIS A 349 6.10 3.89 -11.51
CA HIS A 349 5.17 2.83 -11.18
C HIS A 349 5.75 1.45 -11.51
N GLY A 350 6.31 1.28 -12.72
CA GLY A 350 6.98 0.04 -13.12
C GLY A 350 8.17 -0.30 -12.25
N PHE A 351 8.99 0.70 -11.89
CA PHE A 351 10.12 0.53 -10.98
C PHE A 351 9.67 0.00 -9.60
N GLY A 352 8.66 0.63 -8.99
CA GLY A 352 8.10 0.20 -7.71
C GLY A 352 7.49 -1.20 -7.78
N PHE A 353 6.71 -1.49 -8.83
CA PHE A 353 6.07 -2.78 -9.04
C PHE A 353 7.10 -3.92 -9.27
N THR A 354 8.14 -3.66 -10.06
CA THR A 354 9.23 -4.62 -10.31
C THR A 354 10.07 -4.86 -9.07
N LEU A 355 10.51 -3.81 -8.37
CA LEU A 355 11.25 -3.98 -7.11
C LEU A 355 10.43 -4.75 -6.09
N ARG A 356 9.15 -4.43 -5.94
CA ARG A 356 8.25 -5.18 -5.06
C ARG A 356 8.19 -6.66 -5.44
N SER A 357 8.10 -6.97 -6.74
CA SER A 357 8.06 -8.37 -7.22
C SER A 357 9.39 -9.10 -6.97
N LEU A 358 10.53 -8.40 -7.09
CA LEU A 358 11.85 -8.97 -6.79
C LEU A 358 12.03 -9.23 -5.29
N ILE A 359 11.64 -8.27 -4.43
CA ILE A 359 11.73 -8.39 -2.97
C ILE A 359 10.77 -9.44 -2.43
N ALA A 360 9.57 -9.52 -3.00
CA ALA A 360 8.59 -10.53 -2.65
C ALA A 360 8.92 -11.92 -3.25
N GLU A 361 9.92 -11.99 -4.15
CA GLU A 361 10.30 -13.18 -4.92
C GLU A 361 9.14 -13.82 -5.70
N ARG A 362 8.12 -13.00 -6.02
CA ARG A 362 6.89 -13.43 -6.69
C ARG A 362 6.29 -12.28 -7.48
N PHE A 363 5.40 -12.61 -8.41
CA PHE A 363 4.65 -11.59 -9.12
C PHE A 363 3.66 -10.90 -8.16
N ALA A 364 3.87 -9.63 -7.87
CA ALA A 364 3.20 -8.89 -6.81
C ALA A 364 1.76 -8.48 -7.22
N ILE A 365 0.84 -9.44 -7.26
CA ILE A 365 -0.59 -9.25 -7.62
C ILE A 365 -1.57 -9.93 -6.64
N GLN A 366 -1.11 -10.34 -5.45
CA GLN A 366 -1.80 -11.37 -4.67
C GLN A 366 -2.60 -10.85 -3.48
N ASN A 367 -2.22 -9.71 -2.92
CA ASN A 367 -3.02 -9.00 -1.92
C ASN A 367 -3.71 -7.78 -2.52
N GLN A 368 -4.57 -7.15 -1.72
CA GLN A 368 -5.36 -5.98 -2.15
C GLN A 368 -4.47 -4.83 -2.66
N PHE A 369 -3.40 -4.47 -1.94
CA PHE A 369 -2.48 -3.42 -2.37
C PHE A 369 -1.79 -3.74 -3.71
N GLU A 370 -1.23 -4.94 -3.81
CA GLU A 370 -0.58 -5.45 -5.01
C GLU A 370 -1.51 -5.52 -6.21
N SER A 371 -2.72 -6.04 -6.03
CA SER A 371 -3.70 -6.10 -7.10
C SER A 371 -4.13 -4.70 -7.55
N MET A 372 -4.31 -3.73 -6.65
CA MET A 372 -4.62 -2.34 -7.03
C MET A 372 -3.48 -1.67 -7.80
N THR A 373 -2.23 -1.83 -7.35
CA THR A 373 -1.07 -1.32 -8.11
C THR A 373 -0.99 -1.99 -9.49
N GLY A 374 -1.23 -3.31 -9.57
CA GLY A 374 -1.31 -4.06 -10.82
C GLY A 374 -2.42 -3.54 -11.77
N ILE A 375 -3.67 -3.40 -11.29
CA ILE A 375 -4.80 -2.85 -12.08
C ILE A 375 -4.41 -1.49 -12.68
N SER A 376 -3.88 -0.60 -11.84
CA SER A 376 -3.45 0.73 -12.24
C SER A 376 -2.35 0.68 -13.30
N PHE A 377 -1.32 -0.14 -13.08
CA PHE A 377 -0.17 -0.25 -13.99
C PHE A 377 -0.56 -0.84 -15.35
N PHE A 378 -1.30 -1.95 -15.35
CA PHE A 378 -1.72 -2.62 -16.58
C PHE A 378 -2.66 -1.73 -17.40
N ALA A 379 -3.61 -1.03 -16.74
CA ALA A 379 -4.48 -0.07 -17.41
C ALA A 379 -3.68 1.09 -18.03
N ALA A 380 -2.73 1.65 -17.28
CA ALA A 380 -1.91 2.76 -17.75
C ALA A 380 -1.03 2.36 -18.94
N ILE A 381 -0.44 1.15 -18.92
CA ILE A 381 0.31 0.59 -20.07
C ILE A 381 -0.60 0.46 -21.28
N VAL A 382 -1.75 -0.18 -21.15
CA VAL A 382 -2.66 -0.40 -22.30
C VAL A 382 -3.20 0.94 -22.83
N GLY A 383 -3.62 1.86 -21.96
CA GLY A 383 -4.08 3.18 -22.34
C GLY A 383 -3.01 4.01 -23.05
N THR A 384 -1.76 3.97 -22.56
CA THR A 384 -0.62 4.62 -23.23
C THR A 384 -0.29 3.94 -24.57
N GLY A 385 -0.37 2.61 -24.65
CA GLY A 385 -0.23 1.86 -25.90
C GLY A 385 -1.29 2.25 -26.93
N LEU A 386 -2.55 2.39 -26.51
CA LEU A 386 -3.65 2.87 -27.36
C LEU A 386 -3.42 4.31 -27.81
N MET A 387 -2.90 5.18 -26.95
CA MET A 387 -2.51 6.54 -27.31
C MET A 387 -1.53 6.54 -28.48
N LEU A 388 -0.47 5.72 -28.39
CA LEU A 388 0.55 5.62 -29.43
C LEU A 388 -0.01 5.00 -30.72
N TRP A 389 -0.78 3.91 -30.61
CA TRP A 389 -1.31 3.20 -31.76
C TRP A 389 -2.36 4.01 -32.53
N LYS A 390 -3.31 4.61 -31.81
CA LYS A 390 -4.37 5.44 -32.40
C LYS A 390 -3.91 6.85 -32.70
N LYS A 391 -2.74 7.26 -32.21
CA LYS A 391 -2.23 8.64 -32.25
C LYS A 391 -3.22 9.63 -31.64
N GLN A 392 -3.80 9.23 -30.51
CA GLN A 392 -4.85 9.96 -29.81
C GLN A 392 -4.47 10.13 -28.34
N TRP A 393 -4.07 11.34 -27.96
CA TRP A 393 -3.59 11.67 -26.61
C TRP A 393 -4.68 11.53 -25.53
N LEU A 394 -5.97 11.48 -25.90
CA LEU A 394 -7.09 11.23 -25.00
C LEU A 394 -6.97 9.89 -24.26
N PHE A 395 -6.42 8.85 -24.90
CA PHE A 395 -6.13 7.59 -24.21
C PHE A 395 -5.03 7.75 -23.16
N GLY A 396 -4.06 8.64 -23.39
CA GLY A 396 -3.04 9.00 -22.41
C GLY A 396 -3.61 9.77 -21.23
N ALA A 397 -4.53 10.70 -21.47
CA ALA A 397 -5.24 11.40 -20.40
C ALA A 397 -6.06 10.43 -19.55
N ALA A 398 -6.74 9.48 -20.21
CA ALA A 398 -7.50 8.45 -19.51
C ALA A 398 -6.60 7.48 -18.73
N ALA A 399 -5.44 7.11 -19.30
CA ALA A 399 -4.42 6.31 -18.63
C ALA A 399 -3.92 7.03 -17.37
N ALA A 400 -3.62 8.33 -17.48
CA ALA A 400 -3.21 9.15 -16.35
C ALA A 400 -4.28 9.24 -15.26
N GLY A 401 -5.54 9.47 -15.65
CA GLY A 401 -6.66 9.52 -14.72
C GLY A 401 -6.93 8.18 -14.03
N THR A 402 -6.79 7.07 -14.75
CA THR A 402 -6.92 5.71 -14.20
C THR A 402 -5.79 5.41 -13.22
N GLY A 403 -4.56 5.72 -13.63
CA GLY A 403 -3.36 5.54 -12.82
C GLY A 403 -3.45 6.29 -11.50
N PHE A 404 -3.82 7.57 -11.56
CA PHE A 404 -4.02 8.43 -10.40
C PHE A 404 -5.14 7.94 -9.50
N LEU A 405 -6.35 7.68 -10.03
CA LEU A 405 -7.52 7.28 -9.25
C LEU A 405 -7.28 5.98 -8.45
N ILE A 406 -6.60 5.01 -9.04
CA ILE A 406 -6.36 3.74 -8.37
C ILE A 406 -5.19 3.86 -7.39
N LEU A 407 -4.08 4.52 -7.77
CA LEU A 407 -2.95 4.69 -6.86
C LEU A 407 -3.29 5.56 -5.65
N ILE A 408 -4.13 6.60 -5.81
CA ILE A 408 -4.54 7.42 -4.65
C ILE A 408 -5.33 6.56 -3.69
N THR A 409 -6.22 5.72 -4.20
CA THR A 409 -7.00 4.81 -3.36
C THR A 409 -6.06 3.81 -2.68
N ALA A 410 -5.11 3.23 -3.42
CA ALA A 410 -4.18 2.24 -2.88
C ALA A 410 -3.26 2.78 -1.77
N THR A 411 -2.81 4.02 -1.89
CA THR A 411 -1.82 4.63 -0.98
C THR A 411 -2.45 5.42 0.18
N THR A 412 -3.72 5.81 0.09
CA THR A 412 -4.34 6.70 1.10
C THR A 412 -5.45 6.06 1.92
N THR A 413 -6.04 4.94 1.48
CA THR A 413 -7.20 4.35 2.16
C THR A 413 -6.84 3.27 3.18
N GLY A 414 -5.53 3.00 3.39
CA GLY A 414 -5.06 2.02 4.38
C GLY A 414 -5.52 0.60 4.07
N ILE A 415 -5.49 0.22 2.80
CA ILE A 415 -5.83 -1.14 2.36
C ILE A 415 -4.82 -2.16 2.89
N PRO A 416 -5.25 -3.40 3.17
CA PRO A 416 -4.33 -4.47 3.59
C PRO A 416 -3.27 -4.79 2.52
N GLY A 417 -2.10 -5.25 2.98
CA GLY A 417 -1.02 -5.72 2.10
C GLY A 417 -0.04 -4.65 1.62
N GLU A 418 -0.04 -3.45 2.22
CA GLU A 418 0.98 -2.42 1.94
C GLU A 418 2.40 -2.95 2.20
N HIS A 419 2.59 -3.66 3.30
CA HIS A 419 3.85 -4.35 3.60
C HIS A 419 4.02 -5.64 2.79
N ILE A 420 5.26 -5.98 2.48
CA ILE A 420 5.58 -7.19 1.72
C ILE A 420 5.55 -8.38 2.67
N GLU A 421 4.54 -9.23 2.50
CA GLU A 421 4.30 -10.45 3.28
C GLU A 421 4.41 -11.70 2.40
N ARG A 422 4.55 -12.86 3.06
CA ARG A 422 4.58 -14.16 2.41
C ARG A 422 3.21 -14.45 1.75
N GLU A 423 3.28 -15.08 0.59
CA GLU A 423 2.13 -15.59 -0.15
C GLU A 423 1.33 -16.62 0.67
N ALA A 424 0.00 -16.52 0.68
CA ALA A 424 -0.82 -17.59 1.24
C ALA A 424 -0.63 -18.85 0.39
N ALA A 425 -0.41 -20.01 1.03
CA ALA A 425 0.00 -21.24 0.35
C ALA A 425 -0.87 -21.62 -0.88
N ILE A 426 -2.16 -21.30 -0.85
CA ILE A 426 -3.11 -21.59 -1.94
C ILE A 426 -2.82 -20.80 -3.23
N LEU A 427 -2.21 -19.61 -3.13
CA LEU A 427 -1.88 -18.76 -4.27
C LEU A 427 -0.63 -19.26 -5.02
N ASN A 428 0.21 -20.05 -4.37
CA ASN A 428 1.45 -20.56 -4.98
C ASN A 428 1.22 -21.86 -5.81
N THR A 429 -0.04 -22.25 -6.00
CA THR A 429 -0.41 -23.57 -6.53
C THR A 429 -0.25 -23.70 -8.04
N SER A 430 -0.27 -22.61 -8.82
CA SER A 430 -0.19 -22.73 -10.28
C SER A 430 0.18 -21.45 -11.03
N VAL A 431 0.96 -21.60 -12.11
CA VAL A 431 1.18 -20.55 -13.13
C VAL A 431 -0.16 -20.09 -13.75
N LEU A 432 -1.15 -20.99 -13.82
CA LEU A 432 -2.47 -20.68 -14.37
C LEU A 432 -3.20 -19.63 -13.53
N LEU A 433 -3.03 -19.63 -12.21
CA LEU A 433 -3.58 -18.61 -11.32
C LEU A 433 -2.99 -17.22 -11.65
N LYS A 434 -1.67 -17.16 -11.89
CA LYS A 434 -0.99 -15.91 -12.26
C LYS A 434 -1.54 -15.33 -13.56
N TYR A 435 -1.80 -16.17 -14.56
CA TYR A 435 -2.45 -15.73 -15.81
C TYR A 435 -3.90 -15.29 -15.60
N HIS A 436 -4.68 -16.05 -14.83
CA HIS A 436 -6.06 -15.70 -14.50
C HIS A 436 -6.12 -14.32 -13.82
N VAL A 437 -5.42 -14.15 -12.69
CA VAL A 437 -5.47 -12.91 -11.90
C VAL A 437 -4.96 -11.74 -12.73
N THR A 438 -3.82 -11.84 -13.40
CA THR A 438 -3.29 -10.76 -14.25
C THR A 438 -4.28 -10.34 -15.34
N THR A 439 -4.98 -11.30 -15.95
CA THR A 439 -5.99 -11.05 -16.98
C THR A 439 -7.20 -10.33 -16.40
N VAL A 440 -7.71 -10.78 -15.24
CA VAL A 440 -8.83 -10.12 -14.54
C VAL A 440 -8.45 -8.70 -14.10
N LEU A 441 -7.27 -8.50 -13.49
CA LEU A 441 -6.79 -7.17 -13.09
C LEU A 441 -6.65 -6.22 -14.29
N THR A 442 -6.13 -6.72 -15.41
CA THR A 442 -6.07 -5.96 -16.66
C THR A 442 -7.47 -5.56 -17.13
N SER A 443 -8.46 -6.47 -17.03
CA SER A 443 -9.84 -6.16 -17.41
C SER A 443 -10.49 -5.09 -16.51
N TYR A 444 -10.28 -5.14 -15.19
CA TYR A 444 -10.77 -4.13 -14.26
C TYR A 444 -10.10 -2.77 -14.50
N GLY A 445 -8.82 -2.81 -14.88
CA GLY A 445 -8.07 -1.65 -15.32
C GLY A 445 -8.68 -1.01 -16.57
N LEU A 446 -9.04 -1.82 -17.57
CA LEU A 446 -9.70 -1.37 -18.79
C LEU A 446 -11.12 -0.86 -18.52
N ILE A 447 -11.88 -1.49 -17.63
CA ILE A 447 -13.19 -1.00 -17.16
C ILE A 447 -13.04 0.41 -16.57
N THR A 448 -12.05 0.62 -15.70
CA THR A 448 -11.74 1.92 -15.11
C THR A 448 -11.31 2.94 -16.16
N LEU A 449 -10.46 2.53 -17.11
CA LEU A 449 -10.05 3.36 -18.24
C LEU A 449 -11.27 3.82 -19.07
N GLY A 450 -12.19 2.91 -19.37
CA GLY A 450 -13.44 3.21 -20.07
C GLY A 450 -14.35 4.14 -19.30
N PHE A 451 -14.41 3.99 -17.97
CA PHE A 451 -15.08 4.93 -17.08
C PHE A 451 -14.48 6.34 -17.18
N ILE A 452 -13.16 6.50 -17.11
CA ILE A 452 -12.51 7.82 -17.24
C ILE A 452 -12.78 8.45 -18.61
N VAL A 453 -12.68 7.69 -19.71
CA VAL A 453 -13.04 8.19 -21.05
C VAL A 453 -14.52 8.61 -21.09
N SER A 454 -15.41 7.86 -20.45
CA SER A 454 -16.83 8.18 -20.35
C SER A 454 -17.08 9.46 -19.55
N LEU A 455 -16.32 9.71 -18.48
CA LEU A 455 -16.37 10.98 -17.74
C LEU A 455 -15.93 12.15 -18.63
N PHE A 456 -14.88 11.98 -19.44
CA PHE A 456 -14.49 13.00 -20.42
C PHE A 456 -15.59 13.26 -21.44
N TYR A 457 -16.27 12.21 -21.94
CA TYR A 457 -17.42 12.35 -22.83
C TYR A 457 -18.55 13.14 -22.18
N LEU A 458 -18.97 12.75 -20.96
CA LEU A 458 -20.05 13.39 -20.23
C LEU A 458 -19.71 14.85 -19.88
N GLY A 459 -18.50 15.11 -19.41
CA GLY A 459 -18.02 16.45 -19.11
C GLY A 459 -18.01 17.34 -20.35
N THR A 460 -17.57 16.81 -21.50
CA THR A 460 -17.59 17.53 -22.79
C THR A 460 -19.03 17.79 -23.26
N TYR A 461 -19.91 16.79 -23.15
CA TYR A 461 -21.31 16.89 -23.57
C TYR A 461 -22.10 17.92 -22.74
N TYR A 462 -22.00 17.84 -21.41
CA TYR A 462 -22.75 18.71 -20.51
C TYR A 462 -22.17 20.13 -20.43
N SER A 463 -20.84 20.29 -20.50
CA SER A 463 -20.24 21.64 -20.59
C SER A 463 -20.71 22.36 -21.85
N ALA A 464 -20.71 21.69 -23.01
CA ALA A 464 -21.24 22.27 -24.24
C ALA A 464 -22.73 22.63 -24.16
N LYS A 465 -23.55 21.80 -23.49
CA LYS A 465 -24.97 22.11 -23.26
C LYS A 465 -25.16 23.32 -22.34
N PHE A 466 -24.35 23.43 -21.29
CA PHE A 466 -24.38 24.53 -20.34
C PHE A 466 -23.96 25.87 -20.97
N PHE A 467 -22.84 25.89 -21.69
CA PHE A 467 -22.37 27.10 -22.37
C PHE A 467 -23.29 27.56 -23.51
N ARG A 468 -23.99 26.64 -24.18
CA ARG A 468 -25.03 26.99 -25.17
C ARG A 468 -26.30 27.57 -24.56
N ALA A 469 -26.54 27.36 -23.27
CA ALA A 469 -27.72 27.87 -22.57
C ALA A 469 -27.53 29.28 -22.01
N GLN A 470 -26.30 29.82 -21.99
CA GLN A 470 -26.03 31.19 -21.56
C GLN A 470 -26.23 32.18 -22.72
N PRO A 471 -26.88 33.35 -22.49
CA PRO A 471 -26.97 34.40 -23.50
C PRO A 471 -25.56 34.91 -23.85
N ALA A 472 -25.34 35.20 -25.13
CA ALA A 472 -24.04 35.66 -25.62
C ALA A 472 -23.66 37.01 -24.97
N THR A 473 -22.90 36.98 -23.88
CA THR A 473 -22.25 38.16 -23.31
C THR A 473 -21.01 38.49 -24.11
N GLU A 474 -20.93 39.71 -24.63
CA GLU A 474 -19.74 40.25 -25.30
C GLU A 474 -18.51 40.13 -24.37
N GLY A 475 -17.46 39.44 -24.82
CA GLY A 475 -16.20 39.26 -24.09
C GLY A 475 -15.98 37.89 -23.43
N ALA A 476 -17.03 37.13 -23.14
CA ALA A 476 -16.91 35.75 -22.64
C ALA A 476 -16.57 34.64 -23.69
N PRO A 477 -16.74 34.80 -25.02
CA PRO A 477 -16.65 33.66 -25.94
C PRO A 477 -15.23 33.11 -26.11
N ALA A 478 -14.17 33.91 -25.99
CA ALA A 478 -12.83 33.52 -26.45
C ALA A 478 -12.15 32.41 -25.62
N LEU A 479 -12.37 32.39 -24.30
CA LEU A 479 -11.84 31.33 -23.41
C LEU A 479 -12.67 30.05 -23.50
N ALA A 480 -13.99 30.15 -23.67
CA ALA A 480 -14.90 29.00 -23.80
C ALA A 480 -14.89 28.39 -25.22
N SER A 481 -14.68 29.19 -26.26
CA SER A 481 -14.54 28.73 -27.65
C SER A 481 -13.19 28.07 -27.92
N GLY A 482 -12.13 28.51 -27.23
CA GLY A 482 -10.83 27.84 -27.22
C GLY A 482 -10.85 26.50 -26.48
N ALA A 483 -11.65 26.38 -25.42
CA ALA A 483 -11.77 25.19 -24.59
C ALA A 483 -12.54 24.02 -25.19
N LEU A 484 -13.41 24.28 -26.17
CA LEU A 484 -14.21 23.25 -26.82
C LEU A 484 -13.91 23.07 -28.31
N GLY A 485 -12.87 23.75 -28.82
CA GLY A 485 -12.44 23.74 -30.21
C GLY A 485 -13.54 24.26 -31.15
N ASN A 486 -13.37 25.46 -31.71
CA ASN A 486 -14.19 25.86 -32.84
C ASN A 486 -13.28 26.13 -34.06
N LEU A 487 -13.47 25.26 -35.06
CA LEU A 487 -13.22 25.36 -36.50
C LEU A 487 -11.77 25.61 -36.96
N ASP A 488 -11.36 24.85 -37.99
CA ASP A 488 -10.27 25.27 -38.86
C ASP A 488 -10.80 26.21 -39.96
N ASP A 489 -9.90 26.94 -40.61
CA ASP A 489 -10.20 27.97 -41.62
C ASP A 489 -10.93 27.43 -42.87
N SER A 490 -11.28 26.14 -42.91
CA SER A 490 -11.88 25.46 -44.06
C SER A 490 -13.37 25.17 -43.97
N GLY A 491 -14.04 25.58 -42.87
CA GLY A 491 -15.51 25.53 -42.77
C GLY A 491 -16.12 24.14 -42.57
N LYS A 492 -15.36 23.15 -42.04
CA LYS A 492 -15.87 21.81 -41.67
C LYS A 492 -16.23 21.72 -40.17
N PRO A 493 -17.23 20.92 -39.75
CA PRO A 493 -17.69 20.88 -38.35
C PRO A 493 -16.67 20.14 -37.47
N ALA A 494 -15.74 20.84 -36.80
CA ALA A 494 -14.46 20.19 -36.46
C ALA A 494 -14.04 20.05 -34.98
N GLY A 495 -14.59 20.77 -34.00
CA GLY A 495 -14.15 20.60 -32.59
C GLY A 495 -15.05 19.70 -31.78
N LEU A 496 -16.11 20.24 -31.16
CA LEU A 496 -16.98 19.48 -30.25
C LEU A 496 -17.54 18.16 -30.82
N GLN A 497 -18.12 18.15 -32.03
CA GLN A 497 -18.70 16.93 -32.61
C GLN A 497 -17.62 15.87 -32.90
N ARG A 498 -16.44 16.31 -33.33
CA ARG A 498 -15.29 15.43 -33.55
C ARG A 498 -14.79 14.87 -32.23
N THR A 499 -14.60 15.71 -31.21
CA THR A 499 -14.19 15.26 -29.88
C THR A 499 -15.18 14.27 -29.29
N LEU A 500 -16.48 14.55 -29.33
CA LEU A 500 -17.50 13.61 -28.85
C LEU A 500 -17.46 12.30 -29.63
N LYS A 501 -17.24 12.33 -30.95
CA LYS A 501 -17.06 11.12 -31.76
C LYS A 501 -15.78 10.36 -31.41
N ASP A 502 -14.68 11.06 -31.17
CA ASP A 502 -13.39 10.46 -30.80
C ASP A 502 -13.47 9.81 -29.41
N LEU A 503 -14.10 10.49 -28.44
CA LEU A 503 -14.37 9.96 -27.09
C LEU A 503 -15.35 8.79 -27.12
N ASP A 504 -16.40 8.85 -27.94
CA ASP A 504 -17.33 7.75 -28.14
C ASP A 504 -16.62 6.51 -28.74
N THR A 505 -15.78 6.73 -29.76
CA THR A 505 -14.98 5.66 -30.37
C THR A 505 -13.96 5.07 -29.39
N ALA A 506 -13.32 5.93 -28.60
CA ALA A 506 -12.38 5.52 -27.57
C ALA A 506 -13.07 4.69 -26.47
N THR A 507 -14.23 5.15 -26.00
CA THR A 507 -15.06 4.43 -25.02
C THR A 507 -15.37 3.03 -25.55
N MET A 508 -15.93 2.93 -26.75
CA MET A 508 -16.28 1.62 -27.31
C MET A 508 -15.07 0.71 -27.50
N THR A 509 -13.93 1.26 -27.95
CA THR A 509 -12.69 0.48 -28.12
C THR A 509 -12.24 -0.13 -26.79
N VAL A 510 -12.23 0.68 -25.71
CA VAL A 510 -11.79 0.23 -24.39
C VAL A 510 -12.78 -0.76 -23.79
N LEU A 511 -14.09 -0.52 -23.91
CA LEU A 511 -15.11 -1.41 -23.36
C LEU A 511 -15.15 -2.77 -24.05
N GLN A 512 -14.91 -2.84 -25.36
CA GLN A 512 -14.77 -4.11 -26.07
C GLN A 512 -13.55 -4.89 -25.60
N LEU A 513 -12.41 -4.22 -25.39
CA LEU A 513 -11.22 -4.85 -24.83
C LEU A 513 -11.50 -5.37 -23.41
N ALA A 514 -12.09 -4.56 -22.55
CA ALA A 514 -12.50 -4.95 -21.21
C ALA A 514 -13.39 -6.20 -21.20
N PHE A 515 -14.41 -6.23 -22.05
CA PHE A 515 -15.33 -7.36 -22.17
C PHE A 515 -14.62 -8.67 -22.54
N TRP A 516 -13.77 -8.65 -23.58
CA TRP A 516 -13.05 -9.84 -24.01
C TRP A 516 -12.00 -10.28 -23.00
N THR A 517 -11.23 -9.34 -22.45
CA THR A 517 -10.23 -9.65 -21.43
C THR A 517 -10.87 -10.21 -20.17
N LEU A 518 -11.98 -9.66 -19.68
CA LEU A 518 -12.71 -10.22 -18.53
C LEU A 518 -13.24 -11.62 -18.83
N GLY A 519 -13.81 -11.85 -20.02
CA GLY A 519 -14.30 -13.17 -20.43
C GLY A 519 -13.18 -14.22 -20.45
N VAL A 520 -12.02 -13.90 -21.03
CA VAL A 520 -10.82 -14.77 -20.98
C VAL A 520 -10.37 -14.99 -19.54
N GLY A 521 -10.38 -13.95 -18.70
CA GLY A 521 -10.08 -14.05 -17.28
C GLY A 521 -10.98 -15.05 -16.58
N ILE A 522 -12.30 -14.95 -16.74
CA ILE A 522 -13.30 -15.86 -16.15
C ILE A 522 -13.04 -17.31 -16.60
N LEU A 523 -12.77 -17.53 -17.89
CA LEU A 523 -12.47 -18.87 -18.42
C LEU A 523 -11.17 -19.46 -17.85
N LEU A 524 -10.11 -18.65 -17.74
CA LEU A 524 -8.85 -19.05 -17.10
C LEU A 524 -9.05 -19.39 -15.61
N GLY A 525 -9.94 -18.65 -14.94
CA GLY A 525 -10.30 -18.89 -13.54
C GLY A 525 -11.03 -20.23 -13.36
N ALA A 526 -12.02 -20.48 -14.21
CA ALA A 526 -12.74 -21.76 -14.23
C ALA A 526 -11.80 -22.95 -14.48
N TRP A 527 -10.83 -22.79 -15.40
CA TRP A 527 -9.82 -23.82 -15.65
C TRP A 527 -8.89 -24.04 -14.44
N TRP A 528 -8.46 -22.97 -13.79
CA TRP A 528 -7.65 -23.09 -12.57
C TRP A 528 -8.42 -23.73 -11.41
N ALA A 529 -9.69 -23.39 -11.24
CA ALA A 529 -10.56 -23.97 -10.21
C ALA A 529 -10.72 -25.48 -10.41
N ASP A 530 -10.90 -25.94 -11.66
CA ASP A 530 -10.97 -27.36 -11.98
C ASP A 530 -9.69 -28.10 -11.58
N HIS A 531 -8.54 -27.51 -11.90
CA HIS A 531 -7.23 -28.09 -11.57
C HIS A 531 -6.94 -28.11 -10.07
N SER A 532 -7.40 -27.10 -9.32
CA SER A 532 -7.02 -26.90 -7.92
C SER A 532 -8.02 -27.48 -6.93
N TRP A 533 -9.31 -27.42 -7.25
CA TRP A 533 -10.41 -27.82 -6.37
C TRP A 533 -11.25 -28.98 -6.93
N GLY A 534 -10.90 -29.51 -8.10
CA GLY A 534 -11.62 -30.60 -8.75
C GLY A 534 -13.01 -30.22 -9.28
N ARG A 535 -13.30 -28.91 -9.40
CA ARG A 535 -14.53 -28.38 -10.00
C ARG A 535 -14.27 -27.07 -10.73
N TRP A 536 -14.85 -26.92 -11.91
CA TRP A 536 -14.63 -25.75 -12.76
C TRP A 536 -15.42 -24.49 -12.35
N TRP A 537 -16.48 -24.61 -11.53
CA TRP A 537 -17.28 -23.48 -11.05
C TRP A 537 -18.03 -23.84 -9.77
N ALA A 538 -18.07 -22.93 -8.80
CA ALA A 538 -18.70 -23.12 -7.49
C ALA A 538 -19.87 -22.16 -7.22
N PHE A 539 -20.12 -21.17 -8.09
CA PHE A 539 -21.08 -20.08 -7.85
C PHE A 539 -20.83 -19.35 -6.53
N ASP A 540 -19.57 -19.25 -6.10
CA ASP A 540 -19.26 -18.42 -4.96
C ASP A 540 -19.54 -16.94 -5.29
N PRO A 541 -19.65 -16.06 -4.27
CA PRO A 541 -19.95 -14.66 -4.50
C PRO A 541 -19.03 -13.98 -5.51
N LYS A 542 -17.70 -14.23 -5.50
CA LYS A 542 -16.78 -13.56 -6.43
C LYS A 542 -16.98 -14.07 -7.87
N GLU A 543 -17.08 -15.38 -8.07
CA GLU A 543 -17.40 -16.00 -9.36
C GLU A 543 -18.71 -15.46 -9.95
N THR A 544 -19.77 -15.40 -9.14
CA THR A 544 -21.09 -14.94 -9.57
C THR A 544 -21.07 -13.46 -9.97
N TRP A 545 -20.46 -12.60 -9.17
CA TRP A 545 -20.40 -11.16 -9.46
C TRP A 545 -19.43 -10.83 -10.62
N ALA A 546 -18.39 -11.62 -10.83
CA ALA A 546 -17.55 -11.53 -12.03
C ALA A 546 -18.38 -11.82 -13.30
N LEU A 547 -19.21 -12.87 -13.28
CA LEU A 547 -20.13 -13.18 -14.38
C LEU A 547 -21.17 -12.08 -14.60
N VAL A 548 -21.77 -11.54 -13.53
CA VAL A 548 -22.70 -10.39 -13.62
C VAL A 548 -22.02 -9.18 -14.25
N THR A 549 -20.79 -8.85 -13.84
CA THR A 549 -20.00 -7.76 -14.42
C THR A 549 -19.79 -7.99 -15.91
N TRP A 550 -19.43 -9.21 -16.33
CA TRP A 550 -19.27 -9.56 -17.73
C TRP A 550 -20.56 -9.41 -18.55
N ILE A 551 -21.70 -9.85 -18.01
CA ILE A 551 -23.03 -9.68 -18.62
C ILE A 551 -23.41 -8.20 -18.74
N VAL A 552 -23.11 -7.37 -17.75
CA VAL A 552 -23.36 -5.92 -17.83
C VAL A 552 -22.61 -5.33 -19.02
N TYR A 553 -21.33 -5.67 -19.22
CA TYR A 553 -20.57 -5.20 -20.38
C TYR A 553 -21.07 -5.77 -21.71
N LEU A 554 -21.56 -7.02 -21.72
CA LEU A 554 -22.27 -7.57 -22.89
C LEU A 554 -23.51 -6.74 -23.23
N ILE A 555 -24.31 -6.35 -22.24
CA ILE A 555 -25.48 -5.49 -22.42
C ILE A 555 -25.06 -4.11 -22.94
N VAL A 556 -23.99 -3.51 -22.42
CA VAL A 556 -23.48 -2.22 -22.93
C VAL A 556 -23.15 -2.32 -24.43
N ILE A 557 -22.45 -3.38 -24.84
CA ILE A 557 -22.10 -3.63 -26.24
C ILE A 557 -23.35 -3.92 -27.08
N HIS A 558 -24.31 -4.68 -26.56
CA HIS A 558 -25.54 -5.03 -27.27
C HIS A 558 -26.44 -3.81 -27.50
N VAL A 559 -26.67 -3.00 -26.46
CA VAL A 559 -27.44 -1.74 -26.54
C VAL A 559 -26.80 -0.77 -27.55
N ARG A 560 -25.47 -0.81 -27.69
CA ARG A 560 -24.78 -0.01 -28.70
C ARG A 560 -25.14 -0.44 -30.13
N MET A 561 -25.41 -1.72 -30.36
CA MET A 561 -25.78 -2.26 -31.67
C MET A 561 -27.25 -2.02 -32.03
N THR A 562 -28.16 -1.96 -31.05
CA THR A 562 -29.62 -1.82 -31.28
C THR A 562 -30.08 -0.43 -31.72
N GLY A 563 -29.20 0.57 -31.67
CA GLY A 563 -29.33 1.77 -32.49
C GLY A 563 -30.05 2.99 -31.91
N LEU A 564 -30.02 3.17 -30.58
CA LEU A 564 -30.63 4.31 -29.88
C LEU A 564 -30.20 5.70 -30.43
N LYS A 565 -31.06 6.71 -30.25
CA LYS A 565 -30.91 8.07 -30.82
C LYS A 565 -29.65 8.82 -30.35
N ASN A 566 -29.20 8.57 -29.11
CA ASN A 566 -28.01 9.20 -28.49
C ASN A 566 -26.96 8.16 -28.06
N ARG A 567 -26.45 7.38 -29.02
CA ARG A 567 -25.60 6.20 -28.74
C ARG A 567 -24.43 6.50 -27.81
N GLY A 568 -23.67 7.59 -28.04
CA GLY A 568 -22.50 7.90 -27.21
C GLY A 568 -22.84 8.29 -25.78
N LEU A 569 -23.89 9.08 -25.57
CA LEU A 569 -24.37 9.45 -24.24
C LEU A 569 -24.86 8.24 -23.45
N THR A 570 -25.61 7.35 -24.11
CA THR A 570 -26.09 6.11 -23.48
C THR A 570 -24.91 5.20 -23.12
N THR A 571 -23.96 4.99 -24.04
CA THR A 571 -22.77 4.18 -23.77
C THR A 571 -21.93 4.74 -22.61
N ALA A 572 -21.76 6.07 -22.53
CA ALA A 572 -21.01 6.70 -21.45
C ALA A 572 -21.66 6.46 -20.06
N TRP A 573 -22.97 6.65 -19.94
CA TRP A 573 -23.69 6.36 -18.69
C TRP A 573 -23.70 4.88 -18.33
N LEU A 574 -23.89 4.00 -19.33
CA LEU A 574 -23.80 2.56 -19.10
C LEU A 574 -22.40 2.14 -18.66
N SER A 575 -21.34 2.77 -19.17
CA SER A 575 -19.97 2.55 -18.70
C SER A 575 -19.78 2.97 -17.24
N VAL A 576 -20.39 4.08 -16.82
CA VAL A 576 -20.35 4.54 -15.42
C VAL A 576 -21.07 3.54 -14.51
N SER A 577 -22.26 3.08 -14.90
CA SER A 577 -22.99 2.06 -14.15
C SER A 577 -22.23 0.73 -14.09
N GLY A 578 -21.63 0.30 -15.21
CA GLY A 578 -20.81 -0.92 -15.27
C GLY A 578 -19.57 -0.86 -14.38
N PHE A 579 -18.93 0.31 -14.28
CA PHE A 579 -17.83 0.53 -13.34
C PHE A 579 -18.27 0.40 -11.88
N ILE A 580 -19.45 0.91 -11.52
CA ILE A 580 -20.01 0.74 -10.15
C ILE A 580 -20.25 -0.74 -9.85
N VAL A 581 -20.76 -1.52 -10.81
CA VAL A 581 -20.92 -2.97 -10.64
C VAL A 581 -19.56 -3.66 -10.47
N MET A 582 -18.54 -3.26 -11.23
CA MET A 582 -17.18 -3.77 -11.06
C MET A 582 -16.62 -3.45 -9.67
N LEU A 583 -16.82 -2.22 -9.16
CA LEU A 583 -16.39 -1.84 -7.80
C LEU A 583 -17.08 -2.70 -6.74
N TRP A 584 -18.36 -3.02 -6.92
CA TRP A 584 -19.05 -3.96 -6.03
C TRP A 584 -18.43 -5.36 -6.08
N THR A 585 -18.12 -5.87 -7.28
CA THR A 585 -17.43 -7.16 -7.45
C THR A 585 -16.05 -7.17 -6.78
N TYR A 586 -15.29 -6.08 -6.91
CA TYR A 586 -13.91 -6.02 -6.43
C TYR A 586 -13.80 -5.72 -4.92
N PHE A 587 -14.59 -4.77 -4.39
CA PHE A 587 -14.56 -4.38 -2.98
C PHE A 587 -15.74 -4.96 -2.18
N GLY A 588 -16.95 -4.81 -2.70
CA GLY A 588 -18.18 -5.15 -1.98
C GLY A 588 -18.27 -6.63 -1.61
N VAL A 589 -17.94 -7.51 -2.55
CA VAL A 589 -17.96 -8.96 -2.30
C VAL A 589 -16.92 -9.37 -1.26
N ASN A 590 -15.70 -8.84 -1.34
CA ASN A 590 -14.61 -9.23 -0.43
C ASN A 590 -14.86 -8.76 1.00
N LEU A 591 -15.50 -7.60 1.17
CA LEU A 591 -15.72 -6.98 2.48
C LEU A 591 -17.01 -7.44 3.17
N LEU A 592 -18.03 -7.87 2.42
CA LEU A 592 -19.38 -8.09 2.95
C LEU A 592 -19.90 -9.53 2.81
N LEU A 593 -19.27 -10.38 1.99
CA LEU A 593 -19.75 -11.73 1.72
C LEU A 593 -18.68 -12.78 2.06
N PRO A 594 -19.05 -13.89 2.74
CA PRO A 594 -18.12 -15.00 2.97
C PRO A 594 -17.80 -15.71 1.66
N GLY A 595 -16.53 -16.07 1.43
CA GLY A 595 -16.12 -16.78 0.22
C GLY A 595 -14.69 -17.32 0.25
N LEU A 596 -14.40 -18.29 -0.62
CA LEU A 596 -13.08 -18.93 -0.76
C LEU A 596 -11.97 -17.93 -1.14
N HIS A 597 -12.36 -16.74 -1.58
CA HIS A 597 -11.49 -15.67 -2.00
C HIS A 597 -11.28 -14.57 -0.94
N ALA A 598 -11.64 -14.84 0.33
CA ALA A 598 -11.49 -13.89 1.44
C ALA A 598 -10.02 -13.51 1.74
N TYR A 599 -9.05 -14.18 1.12
CA TYR A 599 -7.62 -13.86 1.20
C TYR A 599 -7.18 -12.75 0.21
N ALA A 600 -8.01 -12.42 -0.79
CA ALA A 600 -7.66 -11.55 -1.93
C ALA A 600 -8.34 -10.19 -1.87
#